data_AF-A0A7V8CBB4-F1
#
_entry.id   AF-A0A7V8CBB4-F1
#
_cell.length_a   1.000
_cell.length_b   1.000
_cell.length_c   1.000
_cell.angle_alpha   90.00
_cell.angle_beta   90.00
_cell.angle_gamma   90.00
#
_symmetry.space_group_name_H-M   'P 1'
#
loop_
_entity.id
_entity.type
_entity.pdbx_description
1 polymer ?
#
loop_
_entity_poly.entity_id
_entity_poly.type
_entity_poly.pdbx_seq_one_letter_code
_entity_poly.pdbx_strand_id
1 'polypeptide(L)'
;GLGLQWIDGLKPAKNVGQDVAARLVKLIDMRPFPQQTSAPTLDQVTQDAVAEGAFNPGAASDQRTRVLASIVRRRGQPEFRAALIKAYGGRCAVTGCDVLDALEAAHIFPYLDGETNAVSNGLLLRADIHTLFDLRLIAIDPDTRMVLVAPSLRASTYASLEGVSLATTAPAIDRASPHALVYHRAKCDW
;
A
#
# COMPACT_ATOMS: atom_id res chain seq x y z
N GLY A 1 14.09 -40.21 -51.06
CA GLY A 1 13.12 -39.71 -50.08
C GLY A 1 13.09 -40.67 -48.90
N LEU A 2 13.13 -40.17 -47.66
CA LEU A 2 13.49 -40.93 -46.44
C LEU A 2 12.35 -41.69 -45.75
N GLY A 3 11.22 -41.96 -46.40
CA GLY A 3 10.25 -42.98 -45.93
C GLY A 3 9.63 -42.80 -44.53
N LEU A 4 9.63 -41.60 -43.96
CA LEU A 4 9.01 -41.32 -42.66
C LEU A 4 7.60 -40.73 -42.84
N GLN A 5 6.66 -41.23 -42.03
CA GLN A 5 5.25 -40.82 -42.05
C GLN A 5 5.09 -39.44 -41.37
N TRP A 6 4.38 -38.52 -42.02
CA TRP A 6 4.20 -37.14 -41.56
C TRP A 6 3.17 -37.05 -40.42
N ILE A 7 3.46 -36.21 -39.43
CA ILE A 7 2.51 -35.83 -38.36
C ILE A 7 1.61 -34.71 -38.89
N ASP A 8 0.29 -34.88 -38.77
CA ASP A 8 -0.69 -33.89 -39.22
C ASP A 8 -0.53 -32.55 -38.49
N GLY A 9 -0.46 -31.45 -39.25
CA GLY A 9 -0.38 -30.07 -38.73
C GLY A 9 0.98 -29.37 -38.85
N LEU A 10 2.06 -30.09 -39.16
CA LEU A 10 3.39 -29.51 -39.36
C LEU A 10 3.77 -29.51 -40.84
N LYS A 11 3.46 -28.41 -41.56
CA LYS A 11 4.05 -28.17 -42.89
C LYS A 11 5.49 -27.67 -42.73
N PRO A 12 6.49 -28.28 -43.38
CA PRO A 12 7.84 -27.74 -43.36
C PRO A 12 7.89 -26.39 -44.07
N ALA A 13 8.58 -25.42 -43.48
CA ALA A 13 8.89 -24.16 -44.14
C ALA A 13 9.68 -24.45 -45.43
N LYS A 14 9.31 -23.78 -46.53
CA LYS A 14 9.77 -24.03 -47.91
C LYS A 14 11.30 -23.96 -48.14
N ASN A 15 12.12 -23.60 -47.14
CA ASN A 15 13.53 -23.24 -47.32
C ASN A 15 14.53 -24.02 -46.46
N VAL A 16 14.18 -25.16 -45.85
CA VAL A 16 15.20 -25.98 -45.15
C VAL A 16 15.86 -26.91 -46.17
N GLY A 17 17.00 -26.48 -46.72
CA GLY A 17 17.85 -27.32 -47.55
C GLY A 17 18.31 -28.57 -46.79
N GLN A 18 18.47 -29.69 -47.50
CA GLN A 18 18.84 -31.01 -46.96
C GLN A 18 20.17 -31.04 -46.17
N ASP A 19 20.90 -29.94 -46.16
CA ASP A 19 22.23 -29.79 -45.54
C ASP A 19 22.20 -29.34 -44.06
N VAL A 20 21.03 -28.91 -43.55
CA VAL A 20 20.90 -28.47 -42.14
C VAL A 20 20.79 -29.67 -41.19
N ALA A 21 20.16 -30.77 -41.64
CA ALA A 21 19.99 -31.96 -40.82
C ALA A 21 21.33 -32.65 -40.50
N ALA A 22 22.23 -32.76 -41.49
CA ALA A 22 23.56 -33.36 -41.30
C ALA A 22 24.46 -32.50 -40.38
N ARG A 23 24.31 -31.17 -40.43
CA ARG A 23 25.01 -30.25 -39.52
C ARG A 23 24.51 -30.33 -38.08
N LEU A 24 23.19 -30.50 -37.89
CA LEU A 24 22.59 -30.67 -36.56
C LEU A 24 23.07 -31.97 -35.90
N VAL A 25 23.15 -33.08 -36.64
CA VAL A 25 23.64 -34.36 -36.10
C VAL A 25 25.12 -34.27 -35.70
N LYS A 26 25.97 -33.60 -36.48
CA LYS A 26 27.39 -33.37 -36.13
C LYS A 26 27.60 -32.44 -34.93
N LEU A 27 26.64 -31.57 -34.61
CA LEU A 27 26.69 -30.71 -33.42
C LEU A 27 26.24 -31.43 -32.14
N ILE A 28 25.50 -32.54 -32.29
CA ILE A 28 24.97 -33.33 -31.18
C ILE A 28 25.94 -34.45 -30.77
N ASP A 29 26.91 -34.82 -31.62
CA ASP A 29 27.82 -35.93 -31.33
C ASP A 29 29.11 -35.51 -30.58
N MET A 30 29.17 -35.96 -29.32
CA MET A 30 30.39 -36.30 -28.57
C MET A 30 31.30 -35.17 -28.06
N ARG A 31 30.81 -34.44 -27.05
CA ARG A 31 31.58 -34.34 -25.79
C ARG A 31 30.78 -35.05 -24.71
N PRO A 32 31.39 -35.86 -23.83
CA PRO A 32 30.67 -36.32 -22.65
C PRO A 32 30.23 -35.05 -21.92
N PHE A 33 28.91 -34.83 -21.83
CA PHE A 33 28.39 -33.87 -20.88
C PHE A 33 29.01 -34.26 -19.54
N PRO A 34 29.71 -33.35 -18.82
CA PRO A 34 30.08 -33.64 -17.45
C PRO A 34 28.80 -34.09 -16.77
N GLN A 35 28.86 -35.28 -16.14
CA GLN A 35 27.74 -35.81 -15.37
C GLN A 35 27.18 -34.66 -14.56
N GLN A 36 25.90 -34.39 -14.79
CA GLN A 36 25.15 -33.30 -14.23
C GLN A 36 25.58 -33.11 -12.77
N THR A 37 26.20 -31.97 -12.45
CA THR A 37 25.97 -31.39 -11.13
C THR A 37 24.48 -31.13 -11.13
N SER A 38 23.70 -32.07 -10.57
CA SER A 38 22.26 -32.00 -10.53
C SER A 38 21.90 -30.63 -9.98
N ALA A 39 21.23 -29.80 -10.79
CA ALA A 39 20.68 -28.56 -10.29
C ALA A 39 19.86 -28.90 -9.05
N PRO A 40 20.04 -28.19 -7.93
CA PRO A 40 19.33 -28.51 -6.71
C PRO A 40 17.84 -28.49 -7.00
N THR A 41 17.14 -29.51 -6.47
CA THR A 41 15.69 -29.59 -6.56
C THR A 41 15.05 -28.41 -5.85
N LEU A 42 13.81 -28.06 -6.20
CA LEU A 42 13.09 -26.96 -5.55
C LEU A 42 13.05 -27.12 -4.02
N ASP A 43 12.94 -28.36 -3.55
CA ASP A 43 12.94 -28.73 -2.14
C ASP A 43 14.32 -28.54 -1.49
N GLN A 44 15.40 -28.84 -2.20
CA GLN A 44 16.76 -28.57 -1.72
C GLN A 44 17.04 -27.07 -1.66
N VAL A 45 16.65 -26.32 -2.69
CA VAL A 45 16.79 -24.85 -2.70
C VAL A 45 15.99 -24.20 -1.57
N THR A 46 14.79 -24.70 -1.28
CA THR A 46 14.00 -24.19 -0.14
C THR A 46 14.59 -24.61 1.20
N GLN A 47 15.07 -25.85 1.36
CA GLN A 47 15.70 -26.29 2.61
C GLN A 47 16.98 -25.50 2.93
N ASP A 48 17.82 -25.28 1.93
CA ASP A 48 19.06 -24.52 2.07
C ASP A 48 18.77 -23.04 2.37
N ALA A 49 17.82 -22.43 1.65
CA ALA A 49 17.37 -21.07 1.94
C ALA A 49 16.82 -20.94 3.37
N VAL A 50 16.01 -21.90 3.83
CA VAL A 50 15.48 -21.91 5.21
C VAL A 50 16.59 -22.08 6.24
N ALA A 51 17.59 -22.93 5.96
CA ALA A 51 18.76 -23.12 6.82
C ALA A 51 19.66 -21.87 6.89
N GLU A 52 19.70 -21.08 5.82
CA GLU A 52 20.34 -19.76 5.77
C GLU A 52 19.47 -18.63 6.38
N GLY A 53 18.31 -18.97 6.96
CA GLY A 53 17.42 -18.01 7.61
C GLY A 53 16.53 -17.22 6.64
N ALA A 54 16.39 -17.67 5.40
CA ALA A 54 15.48 -17.06 4.43
C ALA A 54 14.01 -17.22 4.87
N PHE A 55 13.21 -16.22 4.53
CA PHE A 55 11.80 -16.18 4.83
C PHE A 55 11.05 -17.36 4.19
N ASN A 56 10.42 -18.20 5.02
CA ASN A 56 9.63 -19.34 4.57
C ASN A 56 8.12 -19.04 4.67
N PRO A 57 7.43 -18.71 3.56
CA PRO A 57 5.99 -18.46 3.59
C PRO A 57 5.15 -19.69 3.95
N GLY A 58 5.67 -20.91 3.73
CA GLY A 58 4.98 -22.16 4.05
C GLY A 58 4.94 -22.49 5.56
N ALA A 59 5.80 -21.84 6.35
CA ALA A 59 5.82 -21.96 7.81
C ALA A 59 5.08 -20.80 8.52
N ALA A 60 4.62 -19.79 7.77
CA ALA A 60 3.95 -18.63 8.32
C ALA A 60 2.45 -18.89 8.55
N SER A 61 1.93 -18.47 9.70
CA SER A 61 0.48 -18.43 9.94
C SER A 61 -0.13 -17.16 9.39
N ASP A 62 -1.34 -17.25 8.82
CA ASP A 62 -2.05 -16.07 8.32
C ASP A 62 -2.52 -15.18 9.48
N GLN A 63 -1.81 -14.07 9.68
CA GLN A 63 -2.12 -13.07 10.71
C GLN A 63 -3.02 -11.94 10.20
N ARG A 64 -3.59 -12.05 8.98
CA ARG A 64 -4.47 -11.02 8.39
C ARG A 64 -5.65 -10.66 9.27
N THR A 65 -6.18 -11.58 10.08
CA THR A 65 -7.27 -11.27 11.02
C THR A 65 -6.88 -10.17 12.02
N ARG A 66 -5.64 -10.16 12.51
CA ARG A 66 -5.14 -9.09 13.41
C ARG A 66 -4.98 -7.78 12.66
N VAL A 67 -4.51 -7.84 11.41
CA VAL A 67 -4.38 -6.66 10.54
C VAL A 67 -5.77 -6.06 10.27
N LEU A 68 -6.75 -6.87 9.90
CA LEU A 68 -8.14 -6.45 9.68
C LEU A 68 -8.74 -5.84 10.96
N ALA A 69 -8.52 -6.45 12.12
CA ALA A 69 -8.96 -5.89 13.40
C ALA A 69 -8.32 -4.52 13.68
N SER A 70 -7.03 -4.36 13.36
CA SER A 70 -6.34 -3.06 13.50
C SER A 70 -6.89 -2.01 12.54
N ILE A 71 -7.23 -2.39 11.30
CA ILE A 71 -7.86 -1.50 10.31
C ILE A 71 -9.25 -1.07 10.80
N VAL A 72 -10.07 -2.01 11.27
CA VAL A 72 -11.39 -1.71 11.83
C VAL A 72 -11.28 -0.73 12.99
N ARG A 73 -10.30 -0.93 13.89
CA ARG A 73 -10.06 -0.02 15.01
C ARG A 73 -9.65 1.39 14.55
N ARG A 74 -8.75 1.49 13.57
CA ARG A 74 -8.25 2.78 13.04
C ARG A 74 -9.28 3.53 12.20
N ARG A 75 -10.20 2.82 11.54
CA ARG A 75 -11.33 3.43 10.81
C ARG A 75 -12.23 4.28 11.70
N GLY A 76 -12.16 4.08 13.02
CA GLY A 76 -12.92 4.80 14.03
C GLY A 76 -14.25 4.13 14.35
N GLN A 77 -14.98 4.74 15.29
CA GLN A 77 -16.31 4.26 15.68
C GLN A 77 -17.28 4.35 14.49
N PRO A 78 -18.13 3.34 14.22
CA PRO A 78 -18.93 3.27 12.99
C PRO A 78 -19.78 4.51 12.72
N GLU A 79 -20.46 5.03 13.75
CA GLU A 79 -21.36 6.18 13.65
C GLU A 79 -20.59 7.48 13.40
N PHE A 80 -19.51 7.69 14.16
CA PHE A 80 -18.63 8.86 14.01
C PHE A 80 -17.99 8.89 12.60
N ARG A 81 -17.52 7.73 12.13
CA ARG A 81 -16.98 7.58 10.79
C ARG A 81 -18.04 7.90 9.73
N ALA A 82 -19.24 7.37 9.85
CA ALA A 82 -20.31 7.63 8.90
C ALA A 82 -20.66 9.14 8.83
N ALA A 83 -20.68 9.82 9.97
CA ALA A 83 -20.90 11.25 10.04
C ALA A 83 -19.80 12.05 9.33
N LEU A 84 -18.53 11.70 9.54
CA LEU A 84 -17.41 12.34 8.85
C LEU A 84 -17.39 12.06 7.35
N ILE A 85 -17.70 10.83 6.91
CA ILE A 85 -17.86 10.51 5.48
C ILE A 85 -18.90 11.42 4.86
N LYS A 86 -20.04 11.63 5.51
CA LYS A 86 -21.07 12.55 5.04
C LYS A 86 -20.57 14.00 5.00
N ALA A 87 -19.97 14.49 6.08
CA ALA A 87 -19.55 15.88 6.22
C ALA A 87 -18.46 16.28 5.20
N TYR A 88 -17.53 15.37 4.90
CA TYR A 88 -16.44 15.59 3.95
C TYR A 88 -16.73 15.06 2.53
N GLY A 89 -17.97 14.64 2.25
CA GLY A 89 -18.35 14.13 0.92
C GLY A 89 -17.56 12.90 0.48
N GLY A 90 -17.15 12.05 1.43
CA GLY A 90 -16.36 10.85 1.19
C GLY A 90 -14.93 11.10 0.73
N ARG A 91 -14.37 12.29 1.02
CA ARG A 91 -13.00 12.66 0.61
C ARG A 91 -12.11 12.97 1.80
N CYS A 92 -10.83 12.63 1.69
CA CYS A 92 -9.81 13.04 2.65
C CYS A 92 -9.77 14.57 2.74
N ALA A 93 -9.85 15.10 3.96
CA ALA A 93 -9.88 16.52 4.24
C ALA A 93 -8.61 17.27 3.80
N VAL A 94 -7.49 16.56 3.65
CA VAL A 94 -6.20 17.11 3.24
C VAL A 94 -5.89 16.82 1.77
N THR A 95 -6.08 15.58 1.31
CA THR A 95 -5.60 15.15 -0.02
C THR A 95 -6.69 15.04 -1.07
N GLY A 96 -7.98 15.11 -0.70
CA GLY A 96 -9.10 14.89 -1.61
C GLY A 96 -9.32 13.43 -2.06
N CYS A 97 -8.49 12.49 -1.59
CA CYS A 97 -8.63 11.05 -1.87
C CYS A 97 -10.04 10.55 -1.55
N ASP A 98 -10.69 9.88 -2.50
CA ASP A 98 -12.08 9.39 -2.44
C ASP A 98 -12.21 7.86 -2.29
N VAL A 99 -11.09 7.16 -2.07
CA VAL A 99 -11.10 5.72 -1.78
C VAL A 99 -11.52 5.52 -0.32
N LEU A 100 -12.82 5.31 -0.08
CA LEU A 100 -13.39 5.16 1.27
C LEU A 100 -12.63 4.15 2.14
N ASP A 101 -12.14 3.06 1.55
CA ASP A 101 -11.39 2.03 2.27
C ASP A 101 -10.03 2.50 2.80
N ALA A 102 -9.46 3.55 2.22
CA ALA A 102 -8.22 4.20 2.64
C ALA A 102 -8.45 5.36 3.62
N LEU A 103 -9.71 5.73 3.88
CA LEU A 103 -10.06 6.82 4.78
C LEU A 103 -10.28 6.32 6.20
N GLU A 104 -9.97 7.14 7.19
CA GLU A 104 -10.06 6.90 8.62
C GLU A 104 -10.67 8.13 9.32
N ALA A 105 -11.44 7.88 10.38
CA ALA A 105 -12.01 8.93 11.21
C ALA A 105 -11.00 9.31 12.30
N ALA A 106 -10.39 10.48 12.16
CA ALA A 106 -9.40 10.99 13.09
C ALA A 106 -10.04 11.98 14.06
N HIS A 107 -9.86 11.78 15.37
CA HIS A 107 -10.21 12.79 16.38
C HIS A 107 -9.12 13.86 16.44
N ILE A 108 -9.51 15.13 16.48
CA ILE A 108 -8.59 16.25 16.66
C ILE A 108 -8.19 16.36 18.14
N PHE A 109 -9.21 16.47 18.99
CA PHE A 109 -9.09 16.43 20.45
C PHE A 109 -9.39 15.01 20.97
N PRO A 110 -8.64 14.50 21.97
CA PRO A 110 -8.83 13.16 22.50
C PRO A 110 -10.28 12.83 22.86
N TYR A 111 -10.68 11.59 22.58
CA TYR A 111 -11.97 11.07 23.02
C TYR A 111 -11.99 10.95 24.55
N LEU A 112 -12.92 11.65 25.20
CA LEU A 112 -13.15 11.57 26.65
C LEU A 112 -14.49 10.91 26.98
N ASP A 113 -15.52 11.18 26.18
CA ASP A 113 -16.89 10.68 26.33
C ASP A 113 -17.69 10.79 25.01
N GLY A 114 -18.99 10.49 25.04
CA GLY A 114 -19.88 10.58 23.88
C GLY A 114 -20.01 11.98 23.25
N GLU A 115 -19.80 13.06 24.01
CA GLU A 115 -19.86 14.43 23.48
C GLU A 115 -18.65 14.76 22.61
N THR A 116 -17.51 14.11 22.86
CA THR A 116 -16.29 14.26 22.04
C THR A 116 -16.37 13.61 20.65
N ASN A 117 -17.46 12.91 20.32
CA ASN A 117 -17.74 12.37 18.97
C ASN A 117 -18.45 13.38 18.04
N ALA A 118 -18.37 14.68 18.33
CA ALA A 118 -18.87 15.71 17.44
C ALA A 118 -18.10 15.74 16.10
N VAL A 119 -18.81 15.97 14.98
CA VAL A 119 -18.20 16.09 13.64
C VAL A 119 -17.13 17.17 13.60
N SER A 120 -17.35 18.28 14.30
CA SER A 120 -16.36 19.37 14.45
C SER A 120 -15.10 18.97 15.23
N ASN A 121 -15.11 17.85 15.95
CA ASN A 121 -13.92 17.27 16.56
C ASN A 121 -13.23 16.22 15.65
N GLY A 122 -13.68 16.07 14.40
CA GLY A 122 -13.20 15.04 13.50
C GLY A 122 -12.67 15.55 12.17
N LEU A 123 -11.68 14.83 11.65
CA LEU A 123 -11.22 14.92 10.27
C LEU A 123 -11.37 13.56 9.61
N LEU A 124 -11.87 13.53 8.37
CA LEU A 124 -11.78 12.34 7.54
C LEU A 124 -10.44 12.36 6.82
N LEU A 125 -9.52 11.46 7.18
CA LEU A 125 -8.14 11.49 6.68
C LEU A 125 -7.79 10.19 5.97
N ARG A 126 -6.86 10.27 5.01
CA ARG A 126 -6.22 9.07 4.46
C ARG A 126 -5.34 8.46 5.54
N ALA A 127 -5.24 7.14 5.62
CA ALA A 127 -4.62 6.43 6.76
C ALA A 127 -3.17 6.85 7.08
N ASP A 128 -2.37 7.17 6.07
CA ASP A 128 -1.02 7.72 6.22
C ASP A 128 -1.06 9.11 6.89
N ILE A 129 -1.93 10.00 6.41
CA ILE A 129 -2.11 11.35 6.94
C ILE A 129 -2.66 11.31 8.36
N HIS A 130 -3.60 10.40 8.65
CA HIS A 130 -4.09 10.17 10.00
C HIS A 130 -2.96 9.78 10.95
N THR A 131 -2.13 8.81 10.55
CA THR A 131 -0.97 8.39 11.34
C THR A 131 -0.02 9.56 11.61
N LEU A 132 0.30 10.37 10.59
CA LEU A 132 1.17 11.54 10.75
C LEU A 132 0.54 12.65 11.62
N PHE A 133 -0.78 12.80 11.56
CA PHE A 133 -1.52 13.74 12.39
C PHE A 133 -1.52 13.33 13.86
N ASP A 134 -1.69 12.03 14.15
CA ASP A 134 -1.63 11.48 15.50
C ASP A 134 -0.22 11.57 16.10
N LEU A 135 0.80 11.32 15.28
CA LEU A 135 2.21 11.49 15.60
C LEU A 135 2.64 12.97 15.68
N ARG A 136 1.72 13.92 15.45
CA ARG A 136 1.98 15.37 15.49
C ARG A 136 2.99 15.84 14.44
N LEU A 137 3.19 15.08 13.37
CA LEU A 137 4.08 15.43 12.26
C LEU A 137 3.37 16.22 11.15
N ILE A 138 2.03 16.15 11.13
CA ILE A 138 1.15 17.03 10.36
C ILE A 138 0.20 17.71 11.34
N ALA A 139 0.02 19.02 11.17
CA ALA A 139 -0.94 19.80 11.94
C ALA A 139 -1.78 20.66 10.98
N ILE A 140 -2.83 21.30 11.50
CA ILE A 140 -3.58 22.32 10.80
C ILE A 140 -3.39 23.63 11.57
N ASP A 141 -3.00 24.67 10.86
CA ASP A 141 -2.96 26.02 11.40
C ASP A 141 -4.40 26.47 11.76
N PRO A 142 -4.68 26.81 13.04
CA PRO A 142 -6.04 27.07 13.49
C PRO A 142 -6.65 28.34 12.89
N ASP A 143 -5.82 29.31 12.48
CA ASP A 143 -6.26 30.61 11.98
C ASP A 143 -6.49 30.57 10.47
N THR A 144 -5.52 30.04 9.74
CA THR A 144 -5.54 30.00 8.27
C THR A 144 -6.19 28.72 7.72
N ARG A 145 -6.35 27.69 8.55
CA ARG A 145 -6.79 26.33 8.17
C ARG A 145 -5.90 25.69 7.11
N MET A 146 -4.64 26.10 7.03
CA MET A 146 -3.64 25.50 6.16
C MET A 146 -2.96 24.33 6.86
N VAL A 147 -2.60 23.32 6.08
CA VAL A 147 -1.82 22.18 6.56
C VAL A 147 -0.38 22.64 6.84
N LEU A 148 0.13 22.27 8.01
CA LEU A 148 1.50 22.47 8.45
C LEU A 148 2.22 21.12 8.49
N VAL A 149 3.46 21.08 8.01
CA VAL A 149 4.31 19.88 7.94
C VAL A 149 5.56 20.06 8.79
N ALA A 150 5.79 19.09 9.68
CA ALA A 150 6.95 19.08 10.56
C ALA A 150 8.27 19.16 9.77
N PRO A 151 9.31 19.84 10.28
CA PRO A 151 10.60 19.95 9.61
C PRO A 151 11.20 18.61 9.17
N SER A 152 11.01 17.55 9.96
CA SER A 152 11.49 16.19 9.67
C SER A 152 10.86 15.56 8.41
N LEU A 153 9.70 16.04 7.97
CA LEU A 153 9.00 15.55 6.77
C LEU A 153 9.27 16.38 5.51
N ARG A 154 9.92 17.55 5.61
CA ARG A 154 10.09 18.49 4.47
C ARG A 154 10.97 17.97 3.33
N ALA A 155 11.80 16.97 3.59
CA ALA A 155 12.61 16.29 2.56
C ALA A 155 11.93 15.04 1.98
N SER A 156 10.66 14.78 2.32
CA SER A 156 9.89 13.63 1.85
C SER A 156 8.77 14.04 0.89
N THR A 157 8.01 13.05 0.41
CA THR A 157 6.82 13.29 -0.43
C THR A 157 5.74 14.12 0.27
N TYR A 158 5.71 14.13 1.61
CA TYR A 158 4.73 14.88 2.39
C TYR A 158 4.97 16.39 2.41
N ALA A 159 6.13 16.87 1.96
CA ALA A 159 6.42 18.30 1.82
C ALA A 159 5.40 19.02 0.92
N SER A 160 4.85 18.31 -0.06
CA SER A 160 3.80 18.81 -0.96
C SER A 160 2.48 19.15 -0.27
N LEU A 161 2.29 18.71 0.98
CA LEU A 161 1.09 19.00 1.77
C LEU A 161 1.16 20.34 2.50
N GLU A 162 2.34 20.94 2.65
CA GLU A 162 2.50 22.25 3.29
C GLU A 162 1.65 23.30 2.58
N GLY A 163 0.87 24.07 3.33
CA GLY A 163 0.03 25.12 2.79
C GLY A 163 -1.21 24.64 2.04
N VAL A 164 -1.49 23.33 1.99
CA VAL A 164 -2.76 22.82 1.44
C VAL A 164 -3.91 23.28 2.33
N SER A 165 -4.96 23.83 1.74
CA SER A 165 -6.14 24.27 2.49
C SER A 165 -6.95 23.06 2.97
N LEU A 166 -7.26 23.02 4.26
CA LEU A 166 -8.13 22.01 4.82
C LEU A 166 -9.54 22.12 4.20
N ALA A 167 -10.10 20.98 3.82
CA ALA A 167 -11.44 20.90 3.26
C ALA A 167 -12.48 21.60 4.16
N THR A 168 -13.43 22.25 3.49
CA THR A 168 -14.55 22.91 4.15
C THR A 168 -15.77 22.02 4.09
N THR A 169 -16.39 21.79 5.25
CA THR A 169 -17.64 21.03 5.38
C THR A 169 -18.85 21.96 5.38
N ALA A 170 -20.00 21.41 5.01
CA ALA A 170 -21.31 22.05 5.12
C ALA A 170 -22.27 21.08 5.85
N PRO A 171 -23.03 21.54 6.86
CA PRO A 171 -23.12 22.92 7.37
C PRO A 171 -21.85 23.40 8.10
N ALA A 172 -21.72 24.72 8.32
CA ALA A 172 -20.53 25.31 8.94
C ALA A 172 -20.24 24.81 10.36
N ILE A 173 -21.26 24.31 11.07
CA ILE A 173 -21.11 23.71 12.41
C ILE A 173 -20.29 22.41 12.40
N ASP A 174 -20.21 21.74 11.24
CA ASP A 174 -19.43 20.52 11.06
C ASP A 174 -17.95 20.80 10.74
N ARG A 175 -17.54 22.07 10.67
CA ARG A 175 -16.14 22.42 10.41
C ARG A 175 -15.30 22.06 11.63
N ALA A 176 -14.07 21.63 11.35
CA ALA A 176 -13.08 21.37 12.39
C ALA A 176 -13.01 22.55 13.38
N SER A 177 -13.22 22.26 14.66
CA SER A 177 -13.28 23.22 15.75
C SER A 177 -11.94 23.95 15.89
N PRO A 178 -11.90 25.29 15.82
CA PRO A 178 -10.69 26.06 16.05
C PRO A 178 -10.04 25.74 17.41
N HIS A 179 -10.84 25.55 18.47
CA HIS A 179 -10.33 25.17 19.78
C HIS A 179 -9.65 23.80 19.79
N ALA A 180 -10.22 22.82 19.08
CA ALA A 180 -9.61 21.50 18.95
C ALA A 180 -8.29 21.59 18.16
N LEU A 181 -8.27 22.38 17.08
CA LEU A 181 -7.06 22.61 16.29
C LEU A 181 -5.96 23.31 17.10
N VAL A 182 -6.31 24.34 17.89
CA VAL A 182 -5.37 25.00 18.82
C VAL A 182 -4.79 23.99 19.80
N TYR A 183 -5.64 23.14 20.39
CA TYR A 183 -5.18 22.10 21.32
C TYR A 183 -4.21 21.11 20.66
N HIS A 184 -4.53 20.65 19.44
CA HIS A 184 -3.65 19.75 18.68
C HIS A 184 -2.32 20.43 18.35
N ARG A 185 -2.36 21.66 17.82
CA ARG A 185 -1.18 22.43 17.42
C ARG A 185 -0.23 22.69 18.59
N ALA A 186 -0.77 22.96 19.78
CA ALA A 186 0.02 23.17 21.00
C ALA A 186 0.82 21.93 21.45
N LYS A 187 0.49 20.74 20.95
CA LYS A 187 1.22 19.50 21.22
C LYS A 187 2.26 19.14 20.15
N CYS A 188 2.34 19.93 19.08
CA CYS A 188 3.37 19.79 18.07
C CYS A 188 4.59 20.59 18.54
N ASP A 189 5.71 19.94 18.79
CA ASP A 189 6.94 20.48 19.40
C ASP A 189 7.91 21.13 18.39
N TRP A 190 7.37 21.59 17.26
CA TRP A 190 8.09 22.16 16.12
C TRP A 190 7.38 23.36 15.51
#